data_AF-A0A934TF20-F1
#
_entry.id   AF-A0A934TF20-F1
#
_cell.length_a   1.000
_cell.length_b   1.000
_cell.length_c   1.000
_cell.angle_alpha   90.00
_cell.angle_beta   90.00
_cell.angle_gamma   90.00
#
_symmetry.space_group_name_H-M   'P 1'
#
loop_
_entity.id
_entity.type
_entity.pdbx_description
1 polymer ?
#
loop_
_entity_poly.entity_id
_entity_poly.type
_entity_poly.pdbx_seq_one_letter_code
_entity_poly.pdbx_strand_id
1 'polypeptide(L)'
;MKKLFVMIAAIGVLYSCGGNTQKQPEETASIDEFSEIAKSLADEHNARNSLDYQGTYKGTLPTASGEGMLVSIVLDDSTYTRNVEYIGKKNSSIIEKGKYVWNTEGNTITLEGADIKTSPNKYFVGENTLIQLDLDGNRITGDMAELYILRK
;
A
#
# COMPACT_ATOMS: atom_id res chain seq x y z
N MET A 1 -4.87 -1.92 57.37
CA MET A 1 -4.73 -1.23 58.67
C MET A 1 -4.82 0.26 58.43
N LYS A 2 -5.83 0.88 59.04
CA LYS A 2 -6.19 2.31 59.00
C LYS A 2 -5.05 3.18 59.52
N LYS A 3 -4.80 4.33 58.87
CA LYS A 3 -4.53 5.59 59.58
C LYS A 3 -5.22 6.74 58.84
N LEU A 4 -6.39 7.06 59.37
CA LEU A 4 -7.12 8.30 59.22
C LEU A 4 -6.54 9.27 60.26
N PHE A 5 -6.15 10.48 59.86
CA PHE A 5 -6.17 11.66 60.72
C PHE A 5 -6.56 12.89 59.90
N VAL A 6 -7.29 13.74 60.58
CA VAL A 6 -8.22 14.77 60.12
C VAL A 6 -7.68 16.15 60.53
N MET A 7 -8.20 17.19 59.86
CA MET A 7 -8.45 18.56 60.35
C MET A 7 -7.49 19.72 59.99
N ILE A 8 -7.99 20.56 59.07
CA ILE A 8 -8.23 22.01 59.12
C ILE A 8 -7.07 22.95 59.50
N ALA A 9 -6.75 23.87 58.57
CA ALA A 9 -6.61 25.29 58.88
C ALA A 9 -6.84 26.13 57.61
N ALA A 10 -8.00 26.79 57.55
CA ALA A 10 -8.22 27.90 56.63
C ALA A 10 -7.49 29.13 57.17
N ILE A 11 -6.55 29.66 56.40
CA ILE A 11 -6.06 31.03 56.56
C ILE A 11 -6.12 31.67 55.18
N GLY A 12 -7.12 32.53 55.00
CA GLY A 12 -7.18 33.44 53.87
C GLY A 12 -6.09 34.49 53.99
N VAL A 13 -5.30 34.64 52.93
CA VAL A 13 -4.45 35.81 52.74
C VAL A 13 -4.89 36.44 51.42
N LEU A 14 -5.69 37.49 51.52
CA LEU A 14 -5.89 38.45 50.45
C LEU A 14 -4.72 39.42 50.49
N TYR A 15 -3.77 39.29 49.56
CA TYR A 15 -2.82 40.36 49.28
C TYR A 15 -2.54 40.48 47.78
N SER A 16 -3.13 41.53 47.22
CA SER A 16 -2.54 42.51 46.30
C SER A 16 -1.91 42.03 44.99
N CYS A 17 -2.52 42.49 43.90
CA CYS A 17 -1.99 42.49 42.54
C CYS A 17 -0.54 43.02 42.47
N GLY A 18 0.30 42.21 41.85
CA GLY A 18 1.61 42.57 41.31
C GLY A 18 1.92 41.54 40.23
N GLY A 19 2.04 42.00 38.99
CA GLY A 19 1.88 41.18 37.79
C GLY A 19 2.77 39.95 37.69
N ASN A 20 2.20 38.88 37.13
CA ASN A 20 2.82 38.15 36.03
C ASN A 20 1.77 37.28 35.35
N THR A 21 1.67 37.38 34.03
CA THR A 21 0.84 36.49 33.22
C THR A 21 1.38 35.07 33.34
N GLN A 22 0.73 34.21 34.10
CA GLN A 22 0.87 32.77 33.93
C GLN A 22 -0.08 32.31 32.83
N LYS A 23 0.45 32.23 31.61
CA LYS A 23 -0.10 31.36 30.59
C LYS A 23 0.05 29.93 31.09
N GLN A 24 -1.07 29.22 31.15
CA GLN A 24 -1.14 27.77 31.24
C GLN A 24 -0.21 27.16 30.17
N PRO A 25 0.56 26.10 30.47
CA PRO A 25 1.35 25.40 29.47
C PRO A 25 0.38 24.76 28.46
N GLU A 26 0.31 25.34 27.27
CA GLU A 26 -0.07 24.59 26.07
C GLU A 26 1.04 23.57 25.86
N GLU A 27 0.69 22.29 25.99
CA GLU A 27 1.53 21.18 25.55
C GLU A 27 1.58 21.24 24.02
N THR A 28 2.53 22.02 23.49
CA THR A 28 2.80 22.10 22.07
C THR A 28 3.41 20.78 21.64
N ALA A 29 2.58 19.86 21.14
CA ALA A 29 3.06 18.73 20.34
C ALA A 29 3.97 19.29 19.25
N SER A 30 5.21 18.81 19.20
CA SER A 30 6.15 19.27 18.19
C SER A 30 5.63 18.84 16.81
N ILE A 31 5.77 19.73 15.81
CA ILE A 31 5.41 19.43 14.42
C ILE A 31 6.18 18.19 13.94
N ASP A 32 7.39 17.99 14.47
CA ASP A 32 8.25 16.84 14.16
C ASP A 32 7.68 15.52 14.73
N GLU A 33 7.17 15.49 15.97
CA GLU A 33 6.51 14.29 16.52
C GLU A 33 5.18 13.98 15.81
N PHE A 34 4.39 15.00 15.46
CA PHE A 34 3.17 14.78 14.69
C PHE A 34 3.48 14.31 13.26
N SER A 35 4.57 14.81 12.65
CA SER A 35 5.05 14.38 11.34
C SER A 35 5.56 12.95 11.34
N GLU A 36 6.32 12.53 12.36
CA GLU A 36 6.79 11.15 12.49
C GLU A 36 5.65 10.17 12.76
N ILE A 37 4.66 10.53 13.60
CA ILE A 37 3.45 9.73 13.82
C ILE A 37 2.61 9.65 12.54
N ALA A 38 2.41 10.77 11.82
CA ALA A 38 1.67 10.77 10.57
C ALA A 38 2.37 9.93 9.48
N LYS A 39 3.70 9.94 9.46
CA LYS A 39 4.51 9.11 8.54
C LYS A 39 4.45 7.64 8.91
N SER A 40 4.46 7.28 10.20
CA SER A 40 4.30 5.88 10.62
C SER A 40 2.89 5.36 10.32
N LEU A 41 1.85 6.17 10.52
CA LEU A 41 0.46 5.80 10.21
C LEU A 41 0.21 5.69 8.69
N ALA A 42 0.84 6.55 7.87
CA ALA A 42 0.77 6.44 6.42
C ALA A 42 1.38 5.13 5.90
N ASP A 43 2.36 4.57 6.61
CA ASP A 43 3.01 3.30 6.27
C ASP A 43 2.11 2.08 6.58
N GLU A 44 1.15 2.22 7.50
CA GLU A 44 0.24 1.13 7.88
C GLU A 44 -0.95 0.95 6.92
N HIS A 45 -1.39 2.01 6.23
CA HIS A 45 -2.58 2.00 5.35
C HIS A 45 -2.25 1.93 3.86
N ASN A 46 -1.67 0.80 3.42
CA ASN A 46 -1.38 0.52 2.01
C ASN A 46 -2.10 -0.73 1.50
N ALA A 47 -1.96 -1.04 0.20
CA ALA A 47 -2.63 -2.17 -0.43
C ALA A 47 -2.24 -3.51 0.22
N ARG A 48 -0.95 -3.69 0.54
CA ARG A 48 -0.41 -4.90 1.18
C ARG A 48 -1.09 -5.20 2.51
N ASN A 49 -1.38 -4.18 3.31
CA ASN A 49 -1.91 -4.33 4.66
C ASN A 49 -3.45 -4.21 4.74
N SER A 50 -4.07 -3.53 3.76
CA SER A 50 -5.49 -3.15 3.84
C SER A 50 -6.42 -3.94 2.92
N LEU A 51 -5.89 -4.58 1.87
CA LEU A 51 -6.71 -5.29 0.87
C LEU A 51 -6.62 -6.80 1.02
N ASP A 52 -7.73 -7.51 0.75
CA ASP A 52 -7.73 -8.95 0.46
C ASP A 52 -7.27 -9.20 -0.99
N TYR A 53 -5.99 -8.91 -1.25
CA TYR A 53 -5.41 -8.93 -2.59
C TYR A 53 -5.05 -10.33 -3.08
N GLN A 54 -5.09 -11.36 -2.23
CA GLN A 54 -4.78 -12.73 -2.66
C GLN A 54 -5.92 -13.25 -3.54
N GLY A 55 -5.60 -14.08 -4.53
CA GLY A 55 -6.62 -14.61 -5.44
C GLY A 55 -6.17 -14.70 -6.89
N THR A 56 -7.14 -14.87 -7.79
CA THR A 56 -6.90 -15.09 -9.21
C THR A 56 -7.37 -13.90 -10.03
N TYR A 57 -6.46 -13.25 -10.72
CA TYR A 57 -6.70 -12.08 -11.56
C TYR A 57 -6.62 -12.45 -13.03
N LYS A 58 -7.57 -12.00 -13.84
CA LYS A 58 -7.62 -12.31 -15.27
C LYS A 58 -7.90 -11.08 -16.12
N GLY A 59 -7.41 -11.11 -17.35
CA GLY A 59 -7.69 -10.09 -18.35
C GLY A 59 -7.09 -10.43 -19.71
N THR A 60 -7.51 -9.68 -20.73
CA THR A 60 -6.94 -9.74 -22.08
C THR A 60 -6.08 -8.50 -22.26
N LEU A 61 -4.75 -8.69 -22.35
CA LEU A 61 -3.81 -7.61 -22.51
C LEU A 61 -3.44 -7.43 -23.99
N PRO A 62 -3.25 -6.18 -24.47
CA PRO A 62 -2.86 -5.94 -25.84
C PRO A 62 -1.44 -6.44 -26.12
N THR A 63 -1.17 -6.76 -27.38
CA THR A 63 0.19 -7.08 -27.87
C THR A 63 0.52 -6.15 -29.03
N ALA A 64 1.81 -5.94 -29.32
CA ALA A 64 2.24 -4.97 -30.34
C ALA A 64 1.74 -5.28 -31.77
N SER A 65 1.37 -6.52 -32.08
CA SER A 65 1.13 -6.96 -33.45
C SER A 65 0.10 -8.09 -33.59
N GLY A 66 -0.73 -8.31 -32.58
CA GLY A 66 -1.66 -9.44 -32.56
C GLY A 66 -2.92 -9.17 -31.76
N GLU A 67 -3.81 -10.16 -31.75
CA GLU A 67 -5.16 -10.11 -31.13
C GLU A 67 -5.15 -9.93 -29.61
N GLY A 68 -3.96 -9.99 -28.99
CA GLY A 68 -3.77 -9.86 -27.55
C GLY A 68 -3.27 -11.15 -26.92
N MET A 69 -3.21 -11.13 -25.59
CA MET A 69 -2.85 -12.27 -24.77
C MET A 69 -3.80 -12.40 -23.58
N LEU A 70 -4.28 -13.61 -23.34
CA LEU A 70 -5.02 -13.94 -22.13
C LEU A 70 -4.01 -14.09 -20.99
N VAL A 71 -4.18 -13.32 -19.93
CA VAL A 71 -3.30 -13.34 -18.76
C VAL A 71 -4.10 -13.75 -17.54
N SER A 72 -3.56 -14.70 -16.78
CA SER A 72 -4.07 -15.09 -15.46
C SER A 72 -2.93 -15.05 -14.45
N ILE A 73 -3.12 -14.36 -13.33
CA ILE A 73 -2.15 -14.31 -12.23
C ILE A 73 -2.85 -14.79 -10.97
N VAL A 74 -2.32 -15.84 -10.36
CA VAL A 74 -2.72 -16.29 -9.03
C VAL A 74 -1.70 -15.75 -8.04
N LEU A 75 -2.16 -15.00 -7.05
CA LEU A 75 -1.37 -14.53 -5.91
C LEU A 75 -1.75 -15.31 -4.66
N ASP A 76 -0.74 -15.90 -4.02
CA ASP A 76 -0.78 -16.49 -2.68
C ASP A 76 0.04 -15.62 -1.71
N ASP A 77 0.25 -16.02 -0.45
CA ASP A 77 0.97 -15.28 0.61
C ASP A 77 2.26 -14.58 0.15
N SER A 78 3.11 -15.28 -0.61
CA SER A 78 4.37 -14.71 -1.13
C SER A 78 4.79 -15.29 -2.48
N THR A 79 3.91 -16.08 -3.10
CA THR A 79 4.19 -16.77 -4.36
C THR A 79 3.14 -16.43 -5.40
N TYR A 80 3.52 -16.55 -6.67
CA TYR A 80 2.62 -16.36 -7.79
C TYR A 80 2.67 -17.53 -8.76
N THR A 81 1.58 -17.70 -9.50
CA THR A 81 1.55 -18.43 -10.76
C THR A 81 0.97 -17.52 -11.82
N ARG A 82 1.73 -17.25 -12.89
CA ARG A 82 1.29 -16.47 -14.04
C ARG A 82 1.15 -17.38 -15.25
N ASN A 83 0.01 -17.34 -15.91
CA ASN A 83 -0.24 -17.99 -17.20
C ASN A 83 -0.49 -16.90 -18.25
N VAL A 84 0.18 -17.02 -19.39
CA VAL A 84 0.00 -16.17 -20.56
C VAL A 84 -0.29 -17.06 -21.76
N GLU A 85 -1.38 -16.80 -22.46
CA GLU A 85 -1.73 -17.48 -23.70
C GLU A 85 -1.93 -16.45 -24.82
N TYR A 86 -1.16 -16.56 -25.90
CA TYR A 86 -1.29 -15.65 -27.04
C TYR A 86 -2.44 -16.09 -27.94
N ILE A 87 -3.39 -15.19 -28.14
CA ILE A 87 -4.57 -15.42 -28.98
C ILE A 87 -4.11 -15.62 -30.44
N GLY A 88 -4.70 -16.62 -31.11
CA GLY A 88 -4.39 -16.95 -32.50
C GLY A 88 -3.08 -17.73 -32.73
N LYS A 89 -2.30 -18.03 -31.68
CA LYS A 89 -1.06 -18.81 -31.78
C LYS A 89 -1.22 -20.18 -31.13
N LYS A 90 -0.89 -21.26 -31.87
CA LYS A 90 -0.89 -22.64 -31.33
C LYS A 90 0.28 -22.85 -30.36
N ASN A 91 0.03 -23.60 -29.29
CA ASN A 91 1.02 -23.97 -28.26
C ASN A 91 1.76 -22.76 -27.66
N SER A 92 1.04 -21.66 -27.43
CA SER A 92 1.59 -20.38 -27.01
C SER A 92 1.48 -20.12 -25.50
N SER A 93 1.01 -21.10 -24.72
CA SER A 93 0.85 -20.97 -23.28
C SER A 93 2.21 -21.01 -22.58
N ILE A 94 2.47 -20.00 -21.78
CA ILE A 94 3.66 -19.85 -20.94
C ILE A 94 3.19 -19.80 -19.50
N ILE A 95 3.77 -20.65 -18.65
CA ILE A 95 3.50 -20.69 -17.22
C ILE A 95 4.77 -20.32 -16.47
N GLU A 96 4.69 -19.26 -15.67
CA GLU A 96 5.74 -18.77 -14.80
C GLU A 96 5.30 -18.94 -13.35
N LYS A 97 6.22 -19.34 -12.48
CA LYS A 97 5.98 -19.48 -11.04
C LYS A 97 7.17 -18.93 -10.30
N GLY A 98 6.91 -18.25 -9.20
CA GLY A 98 7.97 -17.67 -8.39
C GLY A 98 7.45 -16.98 -7.15
N LYS A 99 8.33 -16.17 -6.55
CA LYS A 99 7.97 -15.27 -5.47
C LYS A 99 7.65 -13.90 -6.02
N TYR A 100 6.94 -13.09 -5.26
CA TYR A 100 6.83 -11.67 -5.56
C TYR A 100 7.23 -10.84 -4.35
N VAL A 101 7.70 -9.63 -4.61
CA VAL A 101 8.12 -8.68 -3.58
C VAL A 101 7.33 -7.39 -3.71
N TRP A 102 6.96 -6.82 -2.57
CA TRP A 102 6.32 -5.51 -2.51
C TRP A 102 7.38 -4.41 -2.60
N ASN A 103 7.02 -3.29 -3.24
CA ASN A 103 7.78 -2.05 -3.08
C ASN A 103 7.64 -1.51 -1.64
N THR A 104 8.45 -0.49 -1.32
CA THR A 104 8.45 0.15 0.01
C THR A 104 7.10 0.79 0.35
N GLU A 105 6.36 1.27 -0.64
CA GLU A 105 5.05 1.89 -0.44
C GLU A 105 3.91 0.87 -0.22
N GLY A 106 4.19 -0.44 -0.35
CA GLY A 106 3.20 -1.50 -0.16
C GLY A 106 2.02 -1.44 -1.13
N ASN A 107 2.21 -0.88 -2.33
CA ASN A 107 1.16 -0.70 -3.35
C ASN A 107 1.45 -1.43 -4.67
N THR A 108 2.68 -1.91 -4.88
CA THR A 108 3.12 -2.54 -6.12
C THR A 108 3.87 -3.81 -5.83
N ILE A 109 3.56 -4.87 -6.56
CA ILE A 109 4.29 -6.13 -6.51
C ILE A 109 5.18 -6.28 -7.74
N THR A 110 6.34 -6.90 -7.55
CA THR A 110 7.25 -7.34 -8.63
C THR A 110 7.32 -8.85 -8.62
N LEU A 111 6.95 -9.48 -9.74
CA LEU A 111 7.05 -10.93 -9.92
C LEU A 111 8.51 -11.31 -10.17
N GLU A 112 9.15 -11.99 -9.21
CA GLU A 112 10.54 -12.43 -9.33
C GLU A 112 10.66 -13.62 -10.29
N GLY A 113 11.77 -13.70 -11.01
CA GLY A 113 12.04 -14.78 -11.96
C GLY A 113 11.27 -14.72 -13.28
N ALA A 114 10.39 -13.73 -13.47
CA ALA A 114 9.80 -13.42 -14.77
C ALA A 114 10.86 -12.80 -15.69
N ASP A 115 10.83 -13.13 -16.98
CA ASP A 115 11.77 -12.58 -17.96
C ASP A 115 11.41 -11.12 -18.30
N ILE A 116 12.02 -10.18 -17.56
CA ILE A 116 11.81 -8.74 -17.73
C ILE A 116 12.32 -8.20 -19.07
N LYS A 117 13.16 -8.95 -19.80
CA LYS A 117 13.64 -8.52 -21.12
C LYS A 117 12.54 -8.62 -22.18
N THR A 118 11.46 -9.36 -21.89
CA THR A 118 10.42 -9.67 -22.87
C THR A 118 9.00 -9.35 -22.39
N SER A 119 8.77 -9.15 -21.08
CA SER A 119 7.46 -8.76 -20.54
C SER A 119 7.58 -7.95 -19.23
N PRO A 120 6.74 -6.91 -19.01
CA PRO A 120 6.65 -6.26 -17.71
C PRO A 120 6.24 -7.24 -16.61
N ASN A 121 6.89 -7.11 -15.44
CA ASN A 121 6.68 -7.99 -14.28
C ASN A 121 6.19 -7.24 -13.02
N LYS A 122 5.93 -5.93 -13.13
CA LYS A 122 5.42 -5.10 -12.03
C LYS A 122 3.92 -4.87 -12.19
N TYR A 123 3.20 -4.94 -11.07
CA TYR A 123 1.76 -4.73 -11.03
C TYR A 123 1.39 -3.86 -9.83
N PHE A 124 0.65 -2.78 -10.09
CA PHE A 124 0.02 -2.02 -9.02
C PHE A 124 -1.20 -2.79 -8.50
N VAL A 125 -1.30 -2.89 -7.18
CA VAL A 125 -2.37 -3.64 -6.49
C VAL A 125 -3.47 -2.67 -6.09
N GLY A 126 -4.67 -2.88 -6.63
CA GLY A 126 -5.89 -2.18 -6.25
C GLY A 126 -6.92 -3.14 -5.70
N GLU A 127 -8.05 -2.61 -5.24
CA GLU A 127 -9.17 -3.44 -4.79
C GLU A 127 -9.65 -4.33 -5.94
N ASN A 128 -9.57 -5.66 -5.75
CA ASN A 128 -9.91 -6.68 -6.74
C ASN A 128 -9.25 -6.50 -8.12
N THR A 129 -8.13 -5.77 -8.19
CA THR A 129 -7.44 -5.48 -9.46
C THR A 129 -5.92 -5.55 -9.35
N LEU A 130 -5.29 -6.02 -10.42
CA LEU A 130 -3.87 -5.84 -10.68
C LEU A 130 -3.71 -5.03 -11.97
N ILE A 131 -2.97 -3.93 -11.92
CA ILE A 131 -2.73 -3.08 -13.08
C ILE A 131 -1.29 -3.30 -13.53
N GLN A 132 -1.10 -3.85 -14.73
CA GLN A 132 0.25 -4.03 -15.29
C GLN A 132 0.90 -2.67 -15.50
N LEU A 133 2.12 -2.52 -14.99
CA LEU A 133 2.94 -1.33 -15.19
C LEU A 133 3.85 -1.51 -16.42
N ASP A 134 4.41 -0.42 -16.93
CA ASP A 134 5.43 -0.50 -17.97
C ASP A 134 6.75 -1.11 -17.45
N LEU A 135 7.74 -1.24 -18.34
CA LEU A 135 9.04 -1.83 -17.99
C LEU A 135 9.81 -1.02 -16.93
N ASP A 136 9.59 0.29 -16.88
CA ASP A 136 10.21 1.18 -15.90
C ASP A 136 9.45 1.14 -14.55
N GLY A 137 8.19 0.69 -14.58
CA GLY A 137 7.30 0.60 -13.42
C GLY A 137 6.36 1.79 -13.29
N ASN A 138 6.11 2.54 -14.36
CA ASN A 138 5.13 3.61 -14.38
C ASN A 138 3.75 3.07 -14.78
N ARG A 139 2.71 3.81 -14.37
CA ARG A 139 1.35 3.56 -14.84
C ARG A 139 1.25 3.89 -16.33
N ILE A 140 0.65 2.98 -17.08
CA ILE A 140 0.20 3.26 -18.43
C ILE A 140 -1.01 4.20 -18.33
N THR A 141 -1.00 5.29 -19.10
CA THR A 141 -2.01 6.35 -19.06
C THR A 141 -2.66 6.58 -20.43
N GLY A 142 -3.70 7.41 -20.47
CA GLY A 142 -4.47 7.68 -21.69
C GLY A 142 -5.49 6.59 -22.00
N ASP A 143 -5.98 6.57 -23.24
CA ASP A 143 -7.09 5.72 -23.68
C ASP A 143 -6.83 4.21 -23.55
N MET A 144 -5.56 3.82 -23.44
CA MET A 144 -5.16 2.41 -23.35
C MET A 144 -5.05 1.91 -21.90
N ALA A 145 -5.12 2.79 -20.89
CA ALA A 145 -4.84 2.44 -19.49
C ALA A 145 -5.71 1.29 -18.97
N GLU A 146 -7.01 1.29 -19.31
CA GLU A 146 -7.94 0.26 -18.84
C GLU A 146 -7.65 -1.14 -19.40
N LEU A 147 -6.97 -1.21 -20.55
CA LEU A 147 -6.63 -2.48 -21.20
C LEU A 147 -5.53 -3.25 -20.45
N TYR A 148 -4.87 -2.61 -19.48
CA TYR A 148 -3.81 -3.20 -18.67
C TYR A 148 -4.28 -3.66 -17.29
N ILE A 149 -5.59 -3.69 -17.06
CA ILE A 149 -6.19 -4.09 -15.78
C ILE A 149 -6.59 -5.58 -15.83
N LEU A 150 -6.05 -6.35 -14.90
CA LEU A 150 -6.51 -7.70 -14.56
C LEU A 150 -7.47 -7.62 -13.37
N ARG A 151 -8.57 -8.37 -13.41
CA ARG A 151 -9.64 -8.33 -12.40
C ARG A 151 -9.79 -9.68 -11.69
N LYS A 152 -10.03 -9.65 -10.38
CA LYS A 152 -10.28 -10.84 -9.54
C LYS A 152 -11.68 -11.41 -9.79
#